data_AF-A0A949URV3-F1
#
_entry.id   AF-A0A949URV3-F1
#
_cell.length_a   1.000
_cell.length_b   1.000
_cell.length_c   1.000
_cell.angle_alpha   90.00
_cell.angle_beta   90.00
_cell.angle_gamma   90.00
#
_symmetry.space_group_name_H-M   'P 1'
#
loop_
_entity.id
_entity.type
_entity.pdbx_description
1 polymer ?
#
loop_
_entity_poly.entity_id
_entity_poly.type
_entity_poly.pdbx_seq_one_letter_code
_entity_poly.pdbx_strand_id
1 'polypeptide(L)' 'MTDYSKLRGALMVQGTTSDAGKSLCVTALCRILHRRGVSVAPFKPQN' A
#
# COMPACT_ATOMS: atom_id res chain seq x y z
N MET A 1 -14.66 -14.58 -8.66
CA MET A 1 -13.37 -13.91 -8.93
C MET A 1 -13.60 -12.41 -8.78
N THR A 2 -13.02 -11.76 -7.78
CA THR A 2 -13.23 -10.31 -7.56
C THR A 2 -12.50 -9.53 -8.64
N ASP A 3 -13.21 -8.68 -9.38
CA ASP A 3 -12.62 -7.80 -10.37
C ASP A 3 -11.98 -6.57 -9.68
N TYR A 4 -10.68 -6.39 -9.90
CA TYR A 4 -9.89 -5.28 -9.38
C TYR A 4 -9.56 -4.22 -10.44
N SER A 5 -10.13 -4.31 -11.64
CA SER A 5 -9.89 -3.37 -12.76
C SER A 5 -10.19 -1.90 -12.43
N LYS A 6 -11.04 -1.65 -11.44
CA LYS A 6 -11.43 -0.31 -10.95
C LYS A 6 -10.55 0.24 -9.82
N LEU A 7 -9.65 -0.54 -9.23
CA LEU A 7 -8.75 -0.01 -8.21
C LEU A 7 -7.77 0.99 -8.84
N ARG A 8 -7.96 2.26 -8.53
CA ARG A 8 -7.14 3.39 -9.01
C ARG A 8 -6.99 4.41 -7.89
N GLY A 9 -5.90 5.18 -7.94
CA GLY A 9 -5.59 6.23 -6.96
C GLY A 9 -4.42 5.89 -6.04
N ALA A 10 -4.23 6.71 -5.01
CA ALA A 10 -3.16 6.58 -4.04
C ALA A 10 -3.72 6.35 -2.63
N LEU A 11 -3.07 5.49 -1.86
CA LEU A 11 -3.34 5.28 -0.44
C LEU A 11 -2.13 5.73 0.38
N MET A 12 -2.36 6.64 1.31
CA MET A 12 -1.32 7.13 2.21
C MET A 12 -1.42 6.39 3.55
N VAL A 13 -0.34 5.71 3.95
CA VAL A 13 -0.24 5.07 5.28
C VAL A 13 0.43 6.04 6.24
N GLN A 14 -0.34 6.49 7.24
CA GLN A 14 0.09 7.45 8.25
C GLN A 14 0.21 6.83 9.64
N GLY A 15 0.92 7.52 10.53
CA GLY A 15 1.10 7.09 11.91
C GLY A 15 1.59 8.25 12.77
N THR A 16 1.28 8.19 14.06
CA THR A 16 1.53 9.27 15.03
C THR A 16 2.97 9.29 15.57
N THR A 17 3.75 8.26 15.26
CA THR A 17 5.18 8.15 15.60
C THR A 17 5.97 7.55 14.45
N SER A 18 7.26 7.86 14.39
CA SER A 18 8.23 7.40 13.38
C SER A 18 8.25 5.87 13.26
N ASP A 19 8.24 5.18 14.40
CA ASP A 19 8.47 3.73 14.50
C ASP A 19 7.19 2.91 14.60
N ALA A 20 6.05 3.50 14.23
CA ALA A 20 4.73 2.84 14.25
C ALA A 20 4.59 1.64 13.27
N GLY A 21 5.68 1.17 12.64
CA GLY A 21 5.63 0.05 11.70
C GLY A 21 5.04 0.38 10.32
N LYS A 22 4.93 1.67 9.95
CA LYS A 22 4.32 2.13 8.68
C LYS A 22 4.91 1.42 7.45
N SER A 23 6.24 1.27 7.39
CA SER A 23 6.91 0.58 6.29
C SER A 23 6.49 -0.89 6.18
N LEU A 24 6.37 -1.59 7.31
CA LEU A 24 5.93 -2.99 7.34
C LEU A 24 4.47 -3.11 6.88
N CYS A 25 3.59 -2.20 7.32
CA CYS A 25 2.20 -2.15 6.86
C CYS A 25 2.11 -1.92 5.35
N VAL A 26 2.88 -0.99 4.79
CA VAL A 26 2.95 -0.73 3.34
C VAL A 26 3.41 -1.99 2.61
N THR A 27 4.48 -2.65 3.07
CA THR A 27 4.98 -3.90 2.47
C THR A 27 3.92 -5.01 2.47
N ALA A 28 3.25 -5.23 3.61
CA ALA A 28 2.20 -6.23 3.74
C ALA A 28 1.01 -5.96 2.80
N LEU A 29 0.58 -4.70 2.71
CA LEU A 29 -0.51 -4.31 1.83
C LEU A 29 -0.15 -4.51 0.36
N CYS A 30 1.03 -4.03 -0.07
CA CYS A 30 1.52 -4.23 -1.43
C CYS A 30 1.59 -5.73 -1.78
N ARG A 31 2.08 -6.58 -0.86
CA ARG A 31 2.13 -8.04 -1.02
C ARG A 31 0.75 -8.64 -1.28
N ILE A 32 -0.25 -8.26 -0.49
CA ILE A 32 -1.63 -8.78 -0.60
C ILE A 32 -2.27 -8.33 -1.92
N LEU A 33 -2.15 -7.05 -2.26
CA LEU A 33 -2.71 -6.48 -3.48
C LEU A 33 -2.07 -7.10 -4.73
N HIS A 34 -0.74 -7.22 -4.74
CA HIS A 34 -0.02 -7.87 -5.82
C HIS A 34 -0.47 -9.33 -6.03
N ARG A 35 -0.63 -10.11 -4.94
CA ARG A 35 -1.14 -11.50 -5.01
C ARG A 35 -2.55 -11.60 -5.57
N ARG A 36 -3.32 -10.51 -5.53
CA ARG A 36 -4.67 -10.40 -6.08
C ARG A 36 -4.70 -9.85 -7.51
N GLY A 37 -3.54 -9.66 -8.14
CA GLY A 37 -3.43 -9.14 -9.51
C GLY A 37 -3.54 -7.61 -9.62
N VAL A 38 -3.46 -6.90 -8.49
CA VAL A 38 -3.48 -5.43 -8.48
C VAL A 38 -2.06 -4.91 -8.68
N SER A 39 -1.88 -4.03 -9.67
CA SER A 39 -0.61 -3.31 -9.84
C SER A 39 -0.42 -2.32 -8.69
N VAL A 40 0.76 -2.33 -8.07
CA VAL A 40 1.10 -1.48 -6.93
C VAL A 40 2.45 -0.80 -7.16
N ALA A 41 2.56 0.46 -6.71
CA ALA A 41 3.78 1.24 -6.75
C ALA A 41 3.98 1.95 -5.40
N PRO A 42 4.74 1.37 -4.45
CA PRO A 42 4.98 2.01 -3.16
C PRO A 42 5.82 3.27 -3.36
N PHE A 43 5.45 4.36 -2.68
CA PHE A 43 6.17 5.63 -2.69
C PHE A 43 6.37 6.10 -1.25
N LYS A 44 7.60 6.49 -0.91
CA LYS A 44 7.94 7.10 0.38
C LYS A 44 8.13 8.61 0.15
N PRO A 45 7.10 9.45 0.37
CA PRO A 45 7.27 10.90 0.31
C PRO A 45 8.31 11.33 1.34
N GLN A 46 9.20 12.24 0.94
CA GLN A 46 10.05 12.99 1.86
C GLN A 46 9.24 14.19 2.35
N ASN A 47 9.34 14.48 3.65
CA ASN A 47 8.81 15.71 4.23
C ASN A 47 9.89 16.79 4.19
#